data_AF-A0A6P0VDU4-F1
#
_entry.id   AF-A0A6P0VDU4-F1
#
_cell.length_a   1.000
_cell.length_b   1.000
_cell.length_c   1.000
_cell.angle_alpha   90.00
_cell.angle_beta   90.00
_cell.angle_gamma   90.00
#
_symmetry.space_group_name_H-M   'P 1'
#
loop_
_entity.id
_entity.type
_entity.pdbx_description
1 polymer ?
#
loop_
_entity_poly.entity_id
_entity_poly.type
_entity_poly.pdbx_seq_one_letter_code
_entity_poly.pdbx_strand_id
1 'polypeptide(L)'
;MDQLAKVIGNHPAFNLLSELFSRGMPFCLTRELSEEEREAEVAANLQRGNHKSAMDEIEKIRRLLEKEVRHGFSIVVPKSTATRIKGVMIQPCGMANQFSLKADGSRKLKHRLTHDLSFSITSRDASVNSRLDMFRYPEMVYGWCLMRIIHFIVTLRCLYPGVKIWIKKFDYSDAYRRITHQGRAASQCVLVVDDTAYISLRLTFGGSANPPSFCTFSETHRPCQ
;
A
#
# COMPACT_ATOMS: atom_id res chain seq x y z
N MET A 1 -10.20 4.34 21.05
CA MET A 1 -10.97 5.15 20.08
C MET A 1 -11.34 6.52 20.63
N ASP A 2 -11.76 6.61 21.89
CA ASP A 2 -12.21 7.87 22.52
C ASP A 2 -11.17 9.00 22.48
N GLN A 3 -9.89 8.70 22.70
CA GLN A 3 -8.81 9.68 22.58
C GLN A 3 -8.68 10.23 21.15
N LEU A 4 -8.85 9.37 20.14
CA LEU A 4 -8.73 9.76 18.74
C LEU A 4 -9.92 10.63 18.30
N ALA A 5 -11.12 10.32 18.80
CA ALA A 5 -12.32 11.13 18.57
C ALA A 5 -12.14 12.58 19.06
N LYS A 6 -11.40 12.80 20.14
CA LYS A 6 -11.10 14.15 20.64
C LYS A 6 -10.25 14.99 19.67
N VAL A 7 -9.43 14.35 18.84
CA VAL A 7 -8.48 15.03 17.95
C VAL A 7 -9.02 15.14 16.53
N ILE A 8 -9.61 14.07 15.99
CA ILE A 8 -10.04 13.99 14.59
C ILE A 8 -11.52 13.62 14.44
N GLY A 9 -12.32 13.68 15.51
CA GLY A 9 -13.73 13.28 15.49
C GLY A 9 -14.61 14.11 14.54
N ASN A 10 -14.25 15.37 14.31
CA ASN A 10 -14.94 16.26 13.38
C ASN A 10 -14.52 16.05 11.91
N HIS A 11 -13.55 15.17 11.64
CA HIS A 11 -13.12 14.90 10.28
C HIS A 11 -14.25 14.19 9.50
N PRO A 12 -14.59 14.61 8.27
CA PRO A 12 -15.71 14.02 7.51
C PRO A 12 -15.60 12.50 7.32
N ALA A 13 -14.38 11.97 7.27
CA ALA A 13 -14.11 10.55 7.15
C ALA A 13 -13.78 9.85 8.50
N PHE A 14 -14.12 10.43 9.65
CA PHE A 14 -13.77 9.88 10.96
C PHE A 14 -14.31 8.46 11.17
N ASN A 15 -15.53 8.17 10.74
CA ASN A 15 -16.12 6.83 10.85
C ASN A 15 -15.31 5.78 10.09
N LEU A 16 -14.91 6.08 8.85
CA LEU A 16 -14.06 5.21 8.05
C LEU A 16 -12.68 5.03 8.70
N LEU A 17 -12.06 6.12 9.17
CA LEU A 17 -10.77 6.07 9.85
C LEU A 17 -10.83 5.22 11.12
N SER A 18 -11.89 5.37 11.91
CA SER A 18 -12.17 4.57 13.11
C SER A 18 -12.22 3.08 12.79
N GLU A 19 -12.90 2.71 11.70
CA GLU A 19 -12.94 1.33 11.24
C GLU A 19 -11.56 0.82 10.81
N LEU A 20 -10.83 1.60 10.00
CA LEU A 20 -9.48 1.25 9.56
C LEU A 20 -8.50 1.08 10.72
N PHE A 21 -8.58 1.93 11.76
CA PHE A 21 -7.73 1.80 12.95
C PHE A 21 -8.08 0.59 13.81
N SER A 22 -9.38 0.23 13.87
CA SER A 22 -9.85 -0.86 14.72
C SER A 22 -9.72 -2.23 14.07
N ARG A 23 -9.94 -2.32 12.75
CA ARG A 23 -10.05 -3.59 12.00
C ARG A 23 -8.96 -3.78 10.94
N GLY A 24 -8.21 -2.74 10.63
CA GLY A 24 -7.30 -2.71 9.49
C GLY A 24 -8.03 -2.47 8.16
N MET A 25 -7.25 -2.21 7.13
CA MET A 25 -7.73 -1.97 5.77
C MET A 25 -8.16 -3.29 5.11
N PRO A 26 -9.44 -3.43 4.70
CA PRO A 26 -9.94 -4.59 4.00
C PRO A 26 -9.67 -4.51 2.50
N PHE A 27 -9.65 -5.67 1.83
CA PHE A 27 -9.89 -5.69 0.38
C PHE A 27 -11.38 -5.86 0.10
N CYS A 28 -12.02 -4.77 -0.32
CA CYS A 28 -13.39 -4.76 -0.84
C CYS A 28 -13.40 -5.36 -2.24
N LEU A 29 -13.71 -6.64 -2.35
CA LEU A 29 -13.74 -7.37 -3.62
C LEU A 29 -15.16 -7.37 -4.22
N THR A 30 -15.28 -7.30 -5.55
CA THR A 30 -16.53 -7.47 -6.31
C THR A 30 -17.00 -8.92 -6.29
N ARG A 31 -16.05 -9.87 -6.28
CA ARG A 31 -16.31 -11.30 -6.06
C ARG A 31 -15.15 -11.97 -5.34
N GLU A 32 -15.47 -13.05 -4.64
CA GLU A 32 -14.47 -14.00 -4.16
C GLU A 32 -14.17 -15.02 -5.26
N LEU A 33 -12.96 -15.58 -5.23
CA LEU A 33 -12.66 -16.79 -6.00
C LEU A 33 -13.28 -18.00 -5.30
N SER A 34 -13.69 -19.01 -6.08
CA SER A 34 -13.92 -20.34 -5.51
C SER A 34 -12.61 -20.89 -4.94
N GLU A 35 -12.70 -21.90 -4.07
CA GLU A 35 -11.49 -22.49 -3.49
C GLU A 35 -10.63 -23.16 -4.58
N GLU A 36 -11.27 -23.77 -5.57
CA GLU A 36 -10.61 -24.39 -6.73
C GLU A 36 -9.89 -23.34 -7.60
N GLU A 37 -10.57 -22.21 -7.92
CA GLU A 37 -9.94 -21.08 -8.63
C GLU A 37 -8.74 -20.54 -7.86
N ARG A 38 -8.89 -20.36 -6.54
CA ARG A 38 -7.87 -19.83 -5.64
C ARG A 38 -6.66 -20.75 -5.57
N GLU A 39 -6.88 -22.04 -5.36
CA GLU A 39 -5.80 -23.04 -5.27
C GLU A 39 -5.04 -23.18 -6.58
N ALA A 40 -5.75 -23.18 -7.72
CA ALA A 40 -5.13 -23.20 -9.03
C ALA A 40 -4.23 -21.98 -9.27
N GLU A 41 -4.72 -20.77 -8.92
CA GLU A 41 -3.95 -19.54 -9.06
C GLU A 41 -2.72 -19.52 -8.12
N VAL A 42 -2.88 -19.98 -6.88
CA VAL A 42 -1.78 -20.09 -5.93
C VAL A 42 -0.71 -21.07 -6.43
N ALA A 43 -1.12 -22.25 -6.89
CA ALA A 43 -0.20 -23.26 -7.42
C ALA A 43 0.55 -22.73 -8.65
N ALA A 44 -0.15 -22.06 -9.56
CA ALA A 44 0.43 -21.46 -10.75
C ALA A 44 1.46 -20.36 -10.42
N ASN A 45 1.14 -19.46 -9.46
CA ASN A 45 2.08 -18.42 -9.05
C ASN A 45 3.31 -18.99 -8.35
N LEU A 46 3.15 -20.05 -7.55
CA LEU A 46 4.26 -20.76 -6.92
C LEU A 46 5.16 -21.46 -7.94
N GLN A 47 4.58 -22.03 -9.00
CA GLN A 47 5.33 -22.68 -10.08
C GLN A 47 6.09 -21.65 -10.93
N ARG A 48 5.45 -20.51 -11.24
CA ARG A 48 6.06 -19.42 -12.01
C ARG A 48 7.19 -18.73 -11.24
N GLY A 49 6.96 -18.44 -9.95
CA GLY A 49 7.85 -17.62 -9.14
C GLY A 49 7.72 -16.11 -9.40
N ASN A 50 8.68 -15.35 -8.90
CA ASN A 50 8.70 -13.88 -8.99
C ASN A 50 9.12 -13.37 -10.37
N HIS A 51 8.85 -12.09 -10.63
CA HIS A 51 9.23 -11.46 -11.89
C HIS A 51 10.75 -11.46 -12.10
N LYS A 52 11.22 -11.46 -13.36
CA LYS A 52 12.66 -11.47 -13.67
C LYS A 52 13.42 -10.32 -12.99
N SER A 53 12.83 -9.12 -12.96
CA SER A 53 13.44 -7.95 -12.27
C SER A 53 13.65 -8.16 -10.78
N ALA A 54 12.90 -9.06 -10.15
CA ALA A 54 13.11 -9.47 -8.77
C ALA A 54 14.22 -10.53 -8.67
N MET A 55 14.21 -11.52 -9.57
CA MET A 55 15.18 -12.63 -9.56
C MET A 55 16.61 -12.17 -9.86
N ASP A 56 16.79 -11.22 -10.78
CA ASP A 56 18.10 -10.66 -11.14
C ASP A 56 18.76 -9.90 -9.96
N GLU A 57 17.98 -9.53 -8.94
CA GLU A 57 18.39 -8.68 -7.82
C GLU A 57 18.02 -9.30 -6.46
N ILE A 58 18.05 -10.64 -6.38
CA ILE A 58 17.54 -11.42 -5.25
C ILE A 58 18.12 -10.98 -3.89
N GLU A 59 19.40 -10.63 -3.85
CA GLU A 59 20.08 -10.20 -2.62
C GLU A 59 19.60 -8.83 -2.13
N LYS A 60 19.20 -7.94 -3.05
CA LYS A 60 18.55 -6.68 -2.68
C LYS A 60 17.14 -6.93 -2.15
N ILE A 61 16.42 -7.90 -2.71
CA ILE A 61 15.09 -8.29 -2.19
C ILE A 61 15.19 -8.82 -0.78
N ARG A 62 16.12 -9.73 -0.50
CA ARG A 62 16.33 -10.27 0.85
C ARG A 62 16.54 -9.16 1.87
N ARG A 63 17.41 -8.19 1.58
CA ARG A 63 17.63 -7.01 2.45
C ARG A 63 16.38 -6.13 2.63
N LEU A 64 15.59 -5.93 1.57
CA LEU A 64 14.35 -5.18 1.66
C LEU A 64 13.32 -5.91 2.53
N LEU A 65 13.18 -7.22 2.36
CA LEU A 65 12.29 -8.06 3.15
C LEU A 65 12.73 -8.17 4.60
N GLU A 66 14.03 -8.29 4.87
CA GLU A 66 14.59 -8.25 6.22
C GLU A 66 14.21 -6.94 6.93
N LYS A 67 14.28 -5.81 6.22
CA LYS A 67 13.81 -4.52 6.73
C LYS A 67 12.31 -4.55 7.06
N GLU A 68 11.46 -5.12 6.19
CA GLU A 68 10.02 -5.26 6.44
C GLU A 68 9.74 -6.08 7.70
N VAL A 69 10.47 -7.18 7.90
CA VAL A 69 10.33 -8.06 9.06
C VAL A 69 10.81 -7.36 10.34
N ARG A 70 11.99 -6.73 10.29
CA ARG A 70 12.59 -6.02 11.44
C ARG A 70 11.69 -4.90 11.97
N HIS A 71 10.93 -4.23 11.11
CA HIS A 71 9.98 -3.19 11.50
C HIS A 71 8.58 -3.72 11.85
N GLY A 72 8.35 -5.03 11.78
CA GLY A 72 7.04 -5.62 12.02
C GLY A 72 6.00 -5.26 10.95
N PHE A 73 6.46 -4.98 9.71
CA PHE A 73 5.60 -4.76 8.57
C PHE A 73 5.17 -6.05 7.89
N SER A 74 5.94 -7.12 8.07
CA SER A 74 5.61 -8.47 7.56
C SER A 74 5.89 -9.55 8.59
N ILE A 75 5.09 -10.62 8.54
CA ILE A 75 5.34 -11.87 9.27
C ILE A 75 5.98 -12.88 8.31
N VAL A 76 6.94 -13.63 8.82
CA VAL A 76 7.65 -14.68 8.08
C VAL A 76 7.15 -16.05 8.51
N VAL A 77 6.84 -16.90 7.53
CA VAL A 77 6.54 -18.32 7.76
C VAL A 77 7.18 -19.18 6.67
N PRO A 78 7.38 -20.48 6.90
CA PRO A 78 7.77 -21.40 5.83
C PRO A 78 6.75 -21.37 4.69
N LYS A 79 7.20 -21.51 3.44
CA LYS A 79 6.32 -21.59 2.26
C LYS A 79 5.20 -22.62 2.43
N SER A 80 5.54 -23.80 2.96
CA SER A 80 4.59 -24.88 3.26
C SER A 80 3.54 -24.52 4.31
N THR A 81 3.83 -23.56 5.18
CA THR A 81 2.88 -23.05 6.18
C THR A 81 1.96 -22.01 5.56
N ALA A 82 2.49 -21.13 4.71
CA ALA A 82 1.67 -20.10 4.05
C ALA A 82 0.55 -20.71 3.20
N THR A 83 0.82 -21.79 2.47
CA THR A 83 -0.21 -22.45 1.63
C THR A 83 -1.37 -23.06 2.42
N ARG A 84 -1.20 -23.27 3.73
CA ARG A 84 -2.27 -23.76 4.64
C ARG A 84 -3.10 -22.64 5.25
N ILE A 85 -2.74 -21.38 5.03
CA ILE A 85 -3.51 -20.24 5.54
C ILE A 85 -4.80 -20.14 4.72
N LYS A 86 -5.94 -20.13 5.42
CA LYS A 86 -7.26 -19.99 4.79
C LYS A 86 -7.32 -18.71 3.97
N GLY A 87 -7.74 -18.83 2.70
CA GLY A 87 -7.89 -17.69 1.80
C GLY A 87 -6.57 -17.04 1.41
N VAL A 88 -5.45 -17.78 1.46
CA VAL A 88 -4.15 -17.28 1.01
C VAL A 88 -4.16 -17.02 -0.49
N MET A 89 -3.54 -15.92 -0.90
CA MET A 89 -3.13 -15.70 -2.29
C MET A 89 -1.63 -15.42 -2.32
N ILE A 90 -0.94 -16.05 -3.26
CA ILE A 90 0.49 -15.81 -3.48
C ILE A 90 0.64 -14.83 -4.63
N GLN A 91 1.31 -13.72 -4.36
CA GLN A 91 1.50 -12.62 -5.29
C GLN A 91 2.98 -12.57 -5.69
N PRO A 92 3.29 -12.57 -7.00
CA PRO A 92 4.67 -12.38 -7.42
C PRO A 92 5.16 -11.00 -7.02
N CYS A 93 6.45 -10.89 -6.73
CA CYS A 93 7.08 -9.60 -6.51
C CYS A 93 7.91 -9.16 -7.71
N GLY A 94 8.12 -7.85 -7.78
CA GLY A 94 8.99 -7.20 -8.75
C GLY A 94 9.90 -6.18 -8.08
N MET A 95 10.88 -5.70 -8.83
CA MET A 95 11.73 -4.59 -8.43
C MET A 95 11.54 -3.40 -9.36
N ALA A 96 11.22 -2.25 -8.77
CA ALA A 96 11.13 -0.98 -9.46
C ALA A 96 12.33 -0.09 -9.12
N ASN A 97 12.86 0.59 -10.13
CA ASN A 97 13.99 1.50 -10.02
C ASN A 97 13.47 2.95 -10.01
N GLN A 98 13.76 3.67 -8.94
CA GLN A 98 13.34 5.07 -8.78
C GLN A 98 14.55 5.93 -8.42
N PHE A 99 14.65 7.13 -8.98
CA PHE A 99 15.63 8.10 -8.52
C PHE A 99 15.12 8.87 -7.31
N SER A 100 16.00 9.04 -6.33
CA SER A 100 15.84 9.98 -5.23
C SER A 100 16.95 11.01 -5.27
N LEU A 101 16.79 12.11 -4.56
CA LEU A 101 17.82 13.13 -4.42
C LEU A 101 18.62 12.89 -3.14
N LYS A 102 19.93 13.05 -3.22
CA LYS A 102 20.81 13.22 -2.06
C LYS A 102 20.72 14.66 -1.55
N ALA A 103 21.31 14.91 -0.37
CA ALA A 103 21.35 16.25 0.22
C ALA A 103 22.05 17.29 -0.68
N ASP A 104 23.02 16.85 -1.49
CA ASP A 104 23.74 17.67 -2.48
C ASP A 104 22.97 17.88 -3.80
N GLY A 105 21.73 17.37 -3.90
CA GLY A 105 20.92 17.45 -5.12
C GLY A 105 21.25 16.41 -6.20
N SER A 106 22.28 15.57 -6.00
CA SER A 106 22.61 14.50 -6.95
C SER A 106 21.59 13.35 -6.89
N ARG A 107 21.45 12.64 -8.01
CA ARG A 107 20.52 11.50 -8.11
C ARG A 107 21.12 10.26 -7.45
N LYS A 108 20.32 9.56 -6.64
CA LYS A 108 20.60 8.25 -6.07
C LYS A 108 19.51 7.27 -6.50
N LEU A 109 19.92 6.19 -7.15
CA LEU A 109 19.02 5.09 -7.49
C LEU A 109 18.53 4.41 -6.19
N LYS A 110 17.22 4.24 -6.08
CA LYS A 110 16.54 3.49 -5.03
C LYS A 110 15.77 2.35 -5.67
N HIS A 111 15.97 1.16 -5.12
CA HIS A 111 15.20 -0.02 -5.46
C HIS A 111 13.97 -0.11 -4.56
N ARG A 112 12.81 -0.42 -5.16
CA ARG A 112 11.55 -0.59 -4.46
C ARG A 112 11.02 -1.98 -4.74
N LEU A 113 10.76 -2.74 -3.68
CA LEU A 113 10.01 -3.98 -3.77
C LEU A 113 8.55 -3.65 -4.06
N THR A 114 7.98 -4.26 -5.09
CA THR A 114 6.57 -4.13 -5.46
C THR A 114 5.90 -5.50 -5.41
N HIS A 115 4.72 -5.57 -4.80
CA HIS A 115 3.85 -6.73 -4.93
C HIS A 115 3.02 -6.55 -6.20
N ASP A 116 3.06 -7.51 -7.11
CA ASP A 116 2.29 -7.45 -8.34
C ASP A 116 0.89 -8.02 -8.11
N LEU A 117 0.06 -7.22 -7.43
CA LEU A 117 -1.34 -7.54 -7.10
C LEU A 117 -2.27 -7.52 -8.31
N SER A 118 -1.77 -7.12 -9.48
CA SER A 118 -2.51 -7.14 -10.76
C SER A 118 -2.24 -8.38 -11.57
N PHE A 119 -1.21 -9.16 -11.23
CA PHE A 119 -0.84 -10.34 -12.00
C PHE A 119 -1.80 -11.50 -11.77
N SER A 120 -2.15 -12.19 -12.85
CA SER A 120 -2.89 -13.44 -12.79
C SER A 120 -2.44 -14.41 -13.87
N ILE A 121 -2.56 -15.71 -13.59
CA ILE A 121 -2.17 -16.78 -14.51
C ILE A 121 -3.38 -17.55 -15.03
N THR A 122 -4.26 -17.98 -14.14
CA THR A 122 -5.35 -18.91 -14.47
C THR A 122 -6.53 -18.21 -15.13
N SER A 123 -6.90 -17.03 -14.64
CA SER A 123 -7.95 -16.19 -15.24
C SER A 123 -7.56 -14.71 -15.17
N ARG A 124 -8.17 -13.87 -16.03
CA ARG A 124 -7.89 -12.42 -16.03
C ARG A 124 -8.33 -11.72 -14.73
N ASP A 125 -9.29 -12.30 -14.02
CA ASP A 125 -9.86 -11.75 -12.80
C ASP A 125 -9.38 -12.48 -11.53
N ALA A 126 -8.38 -13.37 -11.61
CA ALA A 126 -7.85 -14.04 -10.42
C ALA A 126 -7.05 -13.08 -9.51
N SER A 127 -6.45 -12.05 -10.10
CA SER A 127 -5.63 -11.07 -9.36
C SER A 127 -6.46 -10.27 -8.36
N VAL A 128 -5.81 -9.77 -7.30
CA VAL A 128 -6.52 -8.99 -6.28
C VAL A 128 -7.02 -7.69 -6.87
N ASN A 129 -6.16 -6.96 -7.60
CA ASN A 129 -6.51 -5.64 -8.13
C ASN A 129 -7.65 -5.68 -9.16
N SER A 130 -7.75 -6.74 -9.96
CA SER A 130 -8.84 -6.87 -10.95
C SER A 130 -10.21 -7.07 -10.30
N ARG A 131 -10.24 -7.58 -9.07
CA ARG A 131 -11.46 -7.81 -8.29
C ARG A 131 -11.78 -6.71 -7.30
N LEU A 132 -10.95 -5.68 -7.17
CA LEU A 132 -11.23 -4.60 -6.23
C LEU A 132 -12.41 -3.75 -6.70
N ASP A 133 -13.40 -3.59 -5.82
CA ASP A 133 -14.50 -2.65 -5.99
C ASP A 133 -14.03 -1.26 -5.57
N MET A 134 -13.51 -0.50 -6.53
CA MET A 134 -12.96 0.83 -6.29
C MET A 134 -14.01 1.85 -5.83
N PHE A 135 -15.31 1.62 -6.08
CA PHE A 135 -16.39 2.52 -5.61
C PHE A 135 -16.61 2.41 -4.10
N ARG A 136 -16.18 1.32 -3.47
CA ARG A 136 -16.24 1.13 -2.01
C ARG A 136 -15.08 1.77 -1.27
N TYR A 137 -14.08 2.29 -1.99
CA TYR A 137 -12.98 3.04 -1.41
C TYR A 137 -13.25 4.55 -1.46
N PRO A 138 -12.70 5.30 -0.51
CA PRO A 138 -12.81 6.76 -0.50
C PRO A 138 -12.16 7.36 -1.75
N GLU A 139 -12.66 8.51 -2.17
CA GLU A 139 -12.11 9.24 -3.30
C GLU A 139 -10.62 9.57 -3.10
N MET A 140 -9.83 9.39 -4.15
CA MET A 140 -8.39 9.62 -4.16
C MET A 140 -8.05 11.11 -4.33
N VAL A 141 -8.39 11.93 -3.34
CA VAL A 141 -8.26 13.40 -3.41
C VAL A 141 -6.80 13.86 -3.53
N TYR A 142 -5.82 13.08 -3.04
CA TYR A 142 -4.40 13.46 -3.14
C TYR A 142 -3.91 13.57 -4.60
N GLY A 143 -4.57 12.92 -5.58
CA GLY A 143 -4.22 13.07 -7.00
C GLY A 143 -4.30 14.52 -7.48
N TRP A 144 -5.13 15.33 -6.84
CA TRP A 144 -5.34 16.75 -7.12
C TRP A 144 -4.51 17.67 -6.21
N CYS A 145 -3.59 17.12 -5.40
CA CYS A 145 -2.88 17.87 -4.37
C CYS A 145 -2.10 19.06 -4.94
N LEU A 146 -1.38 18.89 -6.06
CA LEU A 146 -0.62 19.98 -6.68
C LEU A 146 -1.52 21.14 -7.10
N MET A 147 -2.64 20.84 -7.78
CA MET A 147 -3.61 21.86 -8.19
C MET A 147 -4.19 22.58 -6.97
N ARG A 148 -4.59 21.84 -5.93
CA ARG A 148 -5.11 22.43 -4.68
C ARG A 148 -4.08 23.36 -4.03
N ILE A 149 -2.81 22.98 -4.01
CA ILE A 149 -1.73 23.82 -3.48
C ILE A 149 -1.56 25.09 -4.33
N ILE A 150 -1.55 24.98 -5.66
CA ILE A 150 -1.45 26.13 -6.57
C ILE A 150 -2.61 27.10 -6.34
N HIS A 151 -3.85 26.60 -6.34
CA HIS A 151 -5.03 27.42 -6.08
C HIS A 151 -4.94 28.11 -4.71
N PHE A 152 -4.54 27.39 -3.66
CA PHE A 152 -4.36 27.95 -2.33
C PHE A 152 -3.32 29.06 -2.29
N ILE A 153 -2.16 28.87 -2.94
CA ILE A 153 -1.11 29.89 -3.04
C ILE A 153 -1.61 31.14 -3.78
N VAL A 154 -2.32 30.96 -4.90
CA VAL A 154 -2.89 32.06 -5.69
C VAL A 154 -3.90 32.84 -4.84
N THR A 155 -4.83 32.16 -4.17
CA THR A 155 -5.80 32.80 -3.27
C THR A 155 -5.12 33.58 -2.15
N LEU A 156 -4.13 33.01 -1.48
CA LEU A 156 -3.36 33.72 -0.45
C LEU A 156 -2.64 34.95 -1.03
N ARG A 157 -2.13 34.86 -2.26
CA ARG A 157 -1.46 35.99 -2.92
C ARG A 157 -2.44 37.12 -3.28
N CYS A 158 -3.67 36.79 -3.68
CA CYS A 158 -4.73 37.77 -3.92
C CYS A 158 -5.17 38.47 -2.63
N LEU A 159 -5.32 37.72 -1.52
CA LEU A 159 -5.75 38.27 -0.23
C LEU A 159 -4.65 39.09 0.48
N TYR A 160 -3.38 38.71 0.29
CA TYR A 160 -2.25 39.37 0.93
C TYR A 160 -1.16 39.79 -0.09
N PRO A 161 -1.45 40.81 -0.93
CA PRO A 161 -0.47 41.33 -1.89
C PRO A 161 0.80 41.81 -1.17
N GLY A 162 1.97 41.53 -1.75
CA GLY A 162 3.26 41.97 -1.20
C GLY A 162 3.74 41.25 0.08
N VAL A 163 2.91 40.42 0.73
CA VAL A 163 3.30 39.70 1.96
C VAL A 163 4.06 38.41 1.63
N LYS A 164 5.12 38.08 2.39
CA LYS A 164 5.82 36.79 2.23
C LYS A 164 4.90 35.64 2.69
N ILE A 165 4.67 34.67 1.80
CA ILE A 165 3.90 33.46 2.10
C ILE A 165 4.90 32.36 2.44
N TRP A 166 4.85 31.86 3.67
CA TRP A 166 5.70 30.77 4.13
C TRP A 166 4.98 29.43 3.99
N ILE A 167 5.63 28.44 3.41
CA ILE A 167 5.06 27.10 3.20
C ILE A 167 6.02 26.07 3.78
N LYS A 168 5.49 25.14 4.57
CA LYS A 168 6.25 24.00 5.11
C LYS A 168 5.81 22.71 4.43
N LYS A 169 6.77 21.95 3.91
CA LYS A 169 6.55 20.62 3.33
C LYS A 169 6.98 19.57 4.34
N PHE A 170 6.08 18.65 4.65
CA PHE A 170 6.38 17.46 5.45
C PHE A 170 6.36 16.22 4.55
N ASP A 171 7.20 15.25 4.86
CA ASP A 171 7.31 13.99 4.13
C ASP A 171 7.11 12.82 5.08
N TYR A 172 6.13 11.96 4.78
CA TYR A 172 5.91 10.75 5.56
C TYR A 172 6.83 9.63 5.06
N SER A 173 7.92 9.40 5.79
CA SER A 173 8.70 8.18 5.60
C SER A 173 7.82 6.95 5.84
N ASP A 174 7.94 5.99 4.93
CA ASP A 174 7.20 4.73 4.90
C ASP A 174 5.67 4.91 5.09
N ALA A 175 5.10 5.92 4.40
CA ALA A 175 3.69 6.31 4.45
C ALA A 175 2.68 5.15 4.48
N TYR A 176 2.73 4.26 3.46
CA TYR A 176 1.84 3.11 3.36
C TYR A 176 2.01 2.10 4.51
N ARG A 177 3.17 2.08 5.17
CA ARG A 177 3.41 1.22 6.34
C ARG A 177 2.68 1.67 7.60
N ARG A 178 2.05 2.86 7.59
CA ARG A 178 1.27 3.39 8.72
C ARG A 178 -0.13 2.80 8.84
N ILE A 179 -0.62 2.14 7.79
CA ILE A 179 -1.95 1.53 7.77
C ILE A 179 -1.79 0.00 7.78
N THR A 180 -2.41 -0.65 8.76
CA THR A 180 -2.47 -2.11 8.87
C THR A 180 -3.47 -2.68 7.88
N HIS A 181 -3.18 -3.82 7.28
CA HIS A 181 -4.17 -4.65 6.61
C HIS A 181 -5.07 -5.35 7.63
N GLN A 182 -6.31 -5.58 7.26
CA GLN A 182 -7.15 -6.59 7.92
C GLN A 182 -6.54 -7.98 7.65
N GLY A 183 -6.72 -8.94 8.56
CA GLY A 183 -6.16 -10.29 8.43
C GLY A 183 -6.46 -10.99 7.09
N ARG A 184 -7.68 -10.83 6.57
CA ARG A 184 -8.06 -11.35 5.24
C ARG A 184 -7.32 -10.66 4.09
N ALA A 185 -7.10 -9.35 4.16
CA ALA A 185 -6.31 -8.64 3.15
C ALA A 185 -4.84 -9.05 3.23
N ALA A 186 -4.31 -9.24 4.45
CA ALA A 186 -2.95 -9.72 4.67
C ALA A 186 -2.72 -11.12 4.10
N SER A 187 -3.69 -12.05 4.24
CA SER A 187 -3.58 -13.39 3.63
C SER A 187 -3.57 -13.35 2.10
N GLN A 188 -4.07 -12.28 1.49
CA GLN A 188 -4.03 -12.07 0.04
C GLN A 188 -2.77 -11.30 -0.43
N CYS A 189 -1.97 -10.79 0.51
CA CYS A 189 -0.74 -10.04 0.30
C CYS A 189 0.50 -10.85 0.71
N VAL A 190 0.60 -12.10 0.24
CA VAL A 190 1.73 -12.98 0.56
C VAL A 190 2.66 -13.07 -0.64
N LEU A 191 3.95 -12.82 -0.44
CA LEU A 191 4.99 -13.13 -1.44
C LEU A 191 5.85 -14.28 -0.94
N VAL A 192 6.48 -15.00 -1.87
CA VAL A 192 7.40 -16.09 -1.56
C VAL A 192 8.73 -15.82 -2.21
N VAL A 193 9.81 -15.92 -1.44
CA VAL A 193 11.19 -15.85 -1.90
C VAL A 193 11.93 -17.05 -1.32
N ASP A 194 12.59 -17.82 -2.19
CA ASP A 194 13.16 -19.11 -1.83
C ASP A 194 12.08 -20.03 -1.20
N ASP A 195 12.34 -20.62 -0.03
CA ASP A 195 11.36 -21.42 0.72
C ASP A 195 10.65 -20.63 1.85
N THR A 196 10.70 -19.30 1.76
CA THR A 196 10.18 -18.39 2.79
C THR A 196 9.02 -17.54 2.26
N ALA A 197 7.91 -17.52 2.99
CA ALA A 197 6.76 -16.68 2.70
C ALA A 197 6.71 -15.47 3.63
N TYR A 198 6.36 -14.33 3.05
CA TYR A 198 6.27 -13.03 3.74
C TYR A 198 4.86 -12.51 3.60
N ILE A 199 4.15 -12.45 4.73
CA ILE A 199 2.78 -11.97 4.84
C ILE A 199 2.82 -10.49 5.18
N SER A 200 2.45 -9.62 4.25
CA SER A 200 2.48 -8.17 4.47
C SER A 200 1.33 -7.73 5.37
N LEU A 201 1.67 -7.23 6.56
CA LEU A 201 0.71 -6.70 7.54
C LEU A 201 0.32 -5.25 7.27
N ARG A 202 1.06 -4.56 6.41
CA ARG A 202 0.83 -3.15 6.05
C ARG A 202 0.63 -3.00 4.56
N LEU A 203 0.04 -1.88 4.16
CA LEU A 203 -0.19 -1.57 2.75
C LEU A 203 1.11 -1.69 1.95
N THR A 204 1.08 -2.49 0.89
CA THR A 204 2.21 -2.77 0.00
C THR A 204 2.29 -1.76 -1.16
N PHE A 205 3.41 -1.74 -1.89
CA PHE A 205 3.42 -1.08 -3.21
C PHE A 205 2.84 -2.03 -4.24
N GLY A 206 1.93 -1.54 -5.08
CA GLY A 206 1.29 -2.29 -6.17
C GLY A 206 -0.20 -2.60 -5.96
N GLY A 207 -0.75 -2.40 -4.75
CA GLY A 207 -2.20 -2.55 -4.51
C GLY A 207 -2.97 -1.29 -4.90
N SER A 208 -4.01 -1.42 -5.73
CA SER A 208 -4.80 -0.27 -6.22
C SER A 208 -5.68 0.38 -5.14
N ALA A 209 -6.08 -0.39 -4.11
CA ALA A 209 -6.80 0.10 -2.94
C ALA A 209 -5.91 0.85 -1.92
N ASN A 210 -4.59 0.68 -2.00
CA ASN A 210 -3.67 1.22 -1.00
C ASN A 210 -3.59 2.76 -1.04
N PRO A 211 -3.46 3.40 -2.21
CA PRO A 211 -3.47 4.85 -2.29
C PRO A 211 -4.74 5.55 -1.77
N PRO A 212 -5.98 5.17 -2.16
CA PRO A 212 -7.17 5.82 -1.61
C PRO A 212 -7.30 5.59 -0.09
N SER A 213 -6.93 4.40 0.40
CA SER A 213 -6.91 4.12 1.85
C SER A 213 -5.94 5.04 2.61
N PHE A 214 -4.74 5.28 2.05
CA PHE A 214 -3.79 6.23 2.64
C PHE A 214 -4.24 7.69 2.48
N CYS A 215 -4.95 8.02 1.41
CA CYS A 215 -5.50 9.35 1.17
C CYS A 215 -6.31 9.85 2.36
N THR A 216 -7.24 9.02 2.85
CA THR A 216 -8.10 9.37 3.99
C THR A 216 -7.29 9.65 5.25
N PHE A 217 -6.25 8.85 5.52
CA PHE A 217 -5.34 9.11 6.62
C PHE A 217 -4.58 10.43 6.43
N SER A 218 -4.09 10.71 5.22
CA SER A 218 -3.32 11.92 4.95
C SER A 218 -4.12 13.22 5.15
N GLU A 219 -5.43 13.20 4.87
CA GLU A 219 -6.29 14.38 5.02
C GLU A 219 -6.57 14.75 6.48
N THR A 220 -6.35 13.84 7.45
CA THR A 220 -6.46 14.15 8.89
C THR A 220 -5.47 15.22 9.38
N HIS A 221 -4.41 15.48 8.61
CA HIS A 221 -3.36 16.45 8.96
C HIS A 221 -3.56 17.79 8.25
N ARG A 222 -4.69 18.00 7.56
CA ARG A 222 -5.06 19.35 7.12
C ARG A 222 -5.56 20.15 8.31
N PRO A 223 -5.18 21.44 8.42
CA PRO A 223 -5.95 22.36 9.24
C PRO A 223 -7.41 22.28 8.77
N CYS A 224 -8.33 22.04 9.71
CA CYS A 224 -9.75 22.21 9.41
C CYS A 224 -9.93 23.65 8.89
N GLN A 225 -10.59 23.77 7.74
CA GLN A 225 -11.10 25.07 7.29
C GLN A 225 -12.20 25.53 8.24
#